data_AF-A0A0J7K7W4-F1
#
_entry.id   AF-A0A0J7K7W4-F1
#
_cell.length_a   1.000
_cell.length_b   1.000
_cell.length_c   1.000
_cell.angle_alpha   90.00
_cell.angle_beta   90.00
_cell.angle_gamma   90.00
#
_symmetry.space_group_name_H-M   'P 1'
#
loop_
_entity.id
_entity.type
_entity.pdbx_description
1 polymer ?
#
loop_
_entity_poly.entity_id
_entity_poly.type
_entity_poly.pdbx_seq_one_letter_code
_entity_poly.pdbx_strand_id
1 'polypeptide(L)'
;MGSVEDWRCRACRKKVRTEVVRCKPSDKIFHPGCVQMHKVPNKDKELVLCKGEKENIRRCLEEESAIKRTSGEIVRGQKEKVTREEDEDRIIVKNDGIEESISKILKIVREIKDDKVGRMEIRGIVREVIREEMEGLRKDVEEMKQALSRIYNDKSNEISNKPRSYLEAAKTNKSETVLVVKPRIEQESEKQEMRSLKR
;
A
#
# COMPACT_ATOMS: atom_id res chain seq x y z
N MET A 1 -8.98 -23.02 28.34
CA MET A 1 -8.94 -21.70 27.67
C MET A 1 -8.23 -21.88 26.34
N GLY A 2 -8.97 -22.11 25.27
CA GLY A 2 -8.40 -22.31 23.93
C GLY A 2 -7.90 -20.98 23.37
N SER A 3 -6.67 -20.95 22.88
CA SER A 3 -6.06 -19.78 22.23
C SER A 3 -6.95 -19.27 21.11
N VAL A 4 -7.29 -17.97 21.11
CA VAL A 4 -7.91 -17.30 19.97
C VAL A 4 -6.97 -17.45 18.80
N GLU A 5 -7.26 -18.39 17.89
CA GLU A 5 -6.44 -18.60 16.69
C GLU A 5 -6.43 -17.31 15.88
N ASP A 6 -5.29 -16.63 15.86
CA ASP A 6 -5.07 -15.45 15.05
C ASP A 6 -5.06 -15.86 13.57
N TRP A 7 -6.20 -15.76 12.90
CA TRP A 7 -6.29 -16.01 11.47
C TRP A 7 -5.40 -15.03 10.71
N ARG A 8 -4.51 -15.54 9.85
CA ARG A 8 -3.68 -14.71 8.96
C ARG A 8 -3.97 -15.06 7.51
N CYS A 9 -4.15 -14.04 6.69
CA CYS A 9 -4.33 -14.21 5.27
C CYS A 9 -3.05 -14.74 4.63
N ARG A 10 -3.14 -15.83 3.87
CA ARG A 10 -1.98 -16.43 3.20
C ARG A 10 -1.38 -15.52 2.12
N ALA A 11 -2.19 -14.68 1.48
CA ALA A 11 -1.73 -13.80 0.39
C ALA A 11 -0.96 -12.58 0.92
N CYS A 12 -1.55 -11.82 1.86
CA CYS A 12 -0.95 -10.57 2.34
C CYS A 12 -0.27 -10.68 3.71
N ARG A 13 -0.29 -11.86 4.35
CA ARG A 13 0.28 -12.16 5.68
C ARG A 13 -0.26 -11.32 6.85
N LYS A 14 -1.26 -10.46 6.60
CA LYS A 14 -1.93 -9.64 7.63
C LYS A 14 -2.96 -10.47 8.41
N LYS A 15 -3.18 -10.10 9.67
CA LYS A 15 -4.23 -10.68 10.54
C LYS A 15 -5.61 -10.36 9.97
N VAL A 16 -6.53 -11.33 10.06
CA VAL A 16 -7.93 -11.20 9.64
C VAL A 16 -8.82 -11.17 10.88
N ARG A 17 -9.57 -10.08 11.07
CA ARG A 17 -10.29 -9.83 12.33
C ARG A 17 -11.77 -10.25 12.30
N THR A 18 -12.41 -10.20 11.14
CA THR A 18 -13.88 -10.26 11.04
C THR A 18 -14.36 -11.44 10.21
N GLU A 19 -13.91 -11.53 8.96
CA GLU A 19 -14.36 -12.51 7.98
C GLU A 19 -13.17 -13.08 7.23
N VAL A 20 -13.10 -14.40 7.16
CA VAL A 20 -12.10 -15.12 6.39
C VAL A 20 -12.78 -15.99 5.34
N VAL A 21 -12.06 -16.22 4.24
CA VAL A 21 -12.44 -17.18 3.23
C VAL A 21 -11.47 -18.35 3.29
N ARG A 22 -11.97 -19.54 3.58
CA ARG A 22 -11.20 -20.79 3.53
C ARG A 22 -11.40 -21.43 2.16
N CYS A 23 -10.29 -21.77 1.52
CA CYS A 23 -10.28 -22.55 0.28
C CYS A 23 -10.29 -24.04 0.63
N LYS A 24 -11.39 -24.76 0.36
CA LYS A 24 -11.51 -26.19 0.76
C LYS A 24 -10.37 -27.07 0.22
N PRO A 25 -9.95 -26.97 -1.06
CA PRO A 25 -8.90 -27.83 -1.58
C PRO A 25 -7.51 -27.61 -0.98
N SER A 26 -7.23 -26.42 -0.44
CA SER A 26 -5.89 -26.08 0.06
C SER A 26 -5.84 -25.80 1.55
N ASP A 27 -6.99 -25.83 2.23
CA ASP A 27 -7.21 -25.44 3.63
C ASP A 27 -6.56 -24.10 4.01
N LYS A 28 -6.39 -23.21 3.03
CA LYS A 28 -5.76 -21.90 3.21
C LYS A 28 -6.80 -20.83 3.49
N ILE A 29 -6.45 -19.94 4.41
CA ILE A 29 -7.27 -18.82 4.86
C ILE A 29 -6.86 -17.54 4.14
N PHE A 30 -7.84 -16.79 3.65
CA PHE A 30 -7.65 -15.53 2.93
C PHE A 30 -8.62 -14.44 3.40
N HIS A 31 -8.29 -13.18 3.11
CA HIS A 31 -9.32 -12.14 3.09
C HIS A 31 -10.27 -12.36 1.91
N PRO A 32 -11.53 -11.89 1.98
CA PRO A 32 -12.48 -11.93 0.87
C PRO A 32 -11.93 -11.35 -0.45
N GLY A 33 -11.17 -10.24 -0.38
CA GLY A 33 -10.51 -9.67 -1.56
C GLY A 33 -9.27 -10.45 -2.02
N CYS A 34 -8.55 -11.12 -1.11
CA CYS A 34 -7.31 -11.82 -1.43
C CYS A 34 -7.51 -13.19 -2.06
N VAL A 35 -8.65 -13.85 -1.80
CA VAL A 35 -8.91 -15.21 -2.31
C VAL A 35 -9.04 -15.26 -3.84
N GLN A 36 -9.34 -14.12 -4.48
CA GLN A 36 -9.45 -14.03 -5.94
C GLN A 36 -8.10 -14.28 -6.64
N MET A 37 -6.98 -13.98 -5.96
CA MET A 37 -5.62 -14.16 -6.49
C MET A 37 -5.01 -15.51 -6.09
N HIS A 38 -5.77 -16.40 -5.44
CA HIS A 38 -5.26 -17.69 -4.99
C HIS A 38 -5.00 -18.63 -6.16
N LYS A 39 -3.74 -19.01 -6.34
CA LYS A 39 -3.31 -20.03 -7.31
C LYS A 39 -2.97 -21.36 -6.64
N VAL A 40 -3.25 -22.45 -7.34
CA VAL A 40 -2.91 -23.83 -6.96
C VAL A 40 -2.18 -24.53 -8.11
N PRO A 41 -1.22 -25.43 -7.82
CA PRO A 41 -0.56 -26.22 -8.85
C PRO A 41 -1.56 -27.19 -9.49
N ASN A 42 -1.57 -27.26 -10.82
CA ASN A 42 -2.27 -28.30 -11.57
C ASN A 42 -1.42 -29.59 -11.65
N LYS A 43 -1.94 -30.64 -12.28
CA LYS A 43 -1.23 -31.91 -12.56
C LYS A 43 0.12 -31.68 -13.24
N ASP A 44 0.20 -30.68 -14.11
CA ASP A 44 1.42 -30.28 -14.83
C ASP A 44 2.35 -29.36 -14.00
N LYS A 45 2.07 -29.19 -12.70
CA LYS A 45 2.77 -28.29 -11.76
C LYS A 45 2.69 -26.80 -12.10
N GLU A 46 1.88 -26.41 -13.07
CA GLU A 46 1.62 -25.01 -13.39
C GLU A 46 0.67 -24.35 -12.38
N LEU A 47 0.91 -23.07 -12.05
CA LEU A 47 0.08 -22.31 -11.11
C LEU A 47 -1.13 -21.70 -11.79
N VAL A 48 -2.30 -22.31 -11.59
CA VAL A 48 -3.59 -21.85 -12.12
C VAL A 48 -4.46 -21.26 -11.02
N LEU A 49 -5.42 -20.41 -11.38
CA LEU A 49 -6.39 -19.87 -10.42
C LEU A 49 -7.21 -21.00 -9.80
N CYS A 50 -7.34 -20.96 -8.47
CA CYS A 50 -8.09 -21.97 -7.74
C CYS A 50 -9.58 -21.86 -8.05
N LYS A 51 -10.13 -22.90 -8.68
CA LYS A 51 -11.57 -23.07 -8.95
C LYS A 51 -12.32 -23.80 -7.83
N GLY A 52 -11.64 -24.11 -6.72
CA GLY A 52 -12.21 -24.81 -5.59
C GLY A 52 -13.32 -24.03 -4.90
N GLU A 53 -14.22 -24.77 -4.23
CA GLU A 53 -15.23 -24.19 -3.35
C GLU A 53 -14.58 -23.35 -2.24
N LYS A 54 -15.21 -22.21 -1.97
CA LYS A 54 -14.77 -21.22 -1.00
C LYS A 54 -15.82 -21.15 0.10
N GLU A 55 -15.38 -21.32 1.34
CA GLU A 55 -16.23 -21.23 2.52
C GLU A 55 -15.95 -19.90 3.22
N ASN A 56 -16.98 -19.10 3.45
CA ASN A 56 -16.88 -17.86 4.21
C ASN A 56 -17.12 -18.16 5.68
N ILE A 57 -16.10 -17.95 6.50
CA ILE A 57 -16.16 -18.12 7.94
C ILE A 57 -16.13 -16.73 8.57
N ARG A 58 -17.21 -16.38 9.26
CA ARG A 58 -17.32 -15.11 9.96
C ARG A 58 -17.10 -15.34 11.44
N ARG A 59 -16.13 -14.62 12.02
CA ARG A 59 -15.98 -14.59 13.48
C ARG A 59 -17.10 -13.72 14.03
N CYS A 60 -18.03 -14.33 14.73
CA CYS A 60 -18.89 -13.60 15.66
C CYS A 60 -17.96 -13.14 16.79
N LEU A 61 -17.59 -11.86 16.76
CA LEU A 61 -16.97 -11.21 17.91
C LEU A 61 -18.08 -11.06 18.95
N GLU A 62 -18.31 -12.11 19.73
CA GLU A 62 -19.06 -12.02 20.97
C GLU A 62 -18.13 -11.38 22.00
N GLU A 63 -18.02 -10.05 21.89
CA GLU A 63 -17.68 -9.06 22.92
C GLU A 63 -17.27 -7.76 22.20
N GLU A 64 -17.88 -6.64 22.61
CA GLU A 64 -17.72 -5.26 22.10
C GLU A 64 -18.51 -4.79 20.86
N SER A 65 -19.69 -5.35 20.57
CA SER A 65 -20.80 -4.52 20.06
C SER A 65 -22.07 -5.33 19.91
N ALA A 66 -22.97 -5.19 20.88
CA ALA A 66 -24.38 -5.58 20.80
C ALA A 66 -25.17 -4.74 19.78
N ILE A 67 -24.60 -4.48 18.59
CA ILE A 67 -25.24 -3.76 17.49
C ILE A 67 -24.81 -4.38 16.16
N LYS A 68 -25.13 -5.66 15.91
CA LYS A 68 -25.18 -6.15 14.54
C LYS A 68 -26.34 -7.12 14.28
N ARG A 69 -27.30 -6.56 13.54
CA ARG A 69 -27.80 -7.12 12.28
C ARG A 69 -28.59 -8.42 12.42
N THR A 70 -29.87 -8.28 12.71
CA THR A 70 -30.90 -9.17 12.19
C THR A 70 -30.97 -8.99 10.67
N SER A 71 -30.10 -9.69 9.94
CA SER A 71 -30.27 -9.94 8.51
C SER A 71 -30.76 -11.37 8.33
N GLY A 72 -32.06 -11.49 8.04
CA GLY A 72 -32.65 -12.56 7.24
C GLY A 72 -32.45 -14.00 7.73
N GLU A 73 -33.27 -14.43 8.67
CA GLU A 73 -33.66 -15.82 8.77
C GLU A 73 -35.18 -15.89 8.82
N ILE A 74 -35.77 -16.33 7.70
CA ILE A 74 -37.17 -16.73 7.62
C ILE A 74 -37.28 -18.03 8.43
N VAL A 75 -37.44 -17.91 9.74
CA VAL A 75 -37.75 -19.07 10.59
C VAL A 75 -39.27 -19.22 10.64
N ARG A 76 -39.73 -20.22 9.89
CA ARG A 76 -41.04 -20.86 10.04
C ARG A 76 -41.37 -21.08 11.51
N GLY A 77 -42.59 -20.69 11.88
CA GLY A 77 -43.38 -21.37 12.92
C GLY A 77 -43.21 -20.82 14.33
N GLN A 78 -43.90 -19.72 14.64
CA GLN A 78 -44.39 -19.49 16.00
C GLN A 78 -45.85 -19.94 16.06
N LYS A 79 -46.09 -20.98 16.86
CA LYS A 79 -47.40 -21.48 17.23
C LYS A 79 -48.19 -20.35 17.88
N GLU A 80 -49.27 -19.92 17.22
CA GLU A 80 -50.38 -19.25 17.88
C GLU A 80 -50.86 -20.15 19.02
N LYS A 81 -50.72 -19.69 20.27
CA LYS A 81 -51.64 -20.11 21.32
C LYS A 81 -52.90 -19.26 21.15
N VAL A 82 -53.83 -19.77 20.35
CA VAL A 82 -55.22 -19.34 20.37
C VAL A 82 -55.83 -19.89 21.66
N THR A 83 -55.89 -19.08 22.71
CA THR A 83 -56.91 -19.26 23.74
C THR A 83 -58.15 -18.56 23.23
N ARG A 84 -59.11 -19.37 22.78
CA ARG A 84 -60.46 -18.95 22.46
C ARG A 84 -61.19 -18.76 23.79
N GLU A 85 -61.43 -17.52 24.17
CA GLU A 85 -62.55 -17.18 25.04
C GLU A 85 -63.35 -16.11 24.31
N GLU A 86 -64.62 -16.44 24.14
CA GLU A 86 -65.67 -15.61 23.58
C GLU A 86 -65.94 -14.50 24.60
N ASP A 87 -65.76 -13.24 24.20
CA ASP A 87 -66.66 -12.14 24.58
C ASP A 87 -66.22 -10.83 23.90
N GLU A 88 -67.22 -10.12 23.39
CA GLU A 88 -67.09 -8.84 22.71
C GLU A 88 -66.60 -7.76 23.69
N ASP A 89 -65.30 -7.45 23.65
CA ASP A 89 -64.83 -6.16 24.11
C ASP A 89 -63.55 -5.74 23.39
N ARG A 90 -63.50 -4.46 23.01
CA ARG A 90 -62.45 -3.85 22.18
C ARG A 90 -61.06 -4.23 22.68
N ILE A 91 -60.39 -5.10 21.92
CA ILE A 91 -58.97 -5.42 22.12
C ILE A 91 -58.17 -4.14 21.78
N ILE A 92 -57.90 -3.33 22.79
CA ILE A 92 -56.81 -2.35 22.74
C ILE A 92 -55.53 -3.19 22.81
N VAL A 93 -55.03 -3.58 21.64
CA VAL A 93 -53.70 -4.19 21.50
C VAL A 93 -52.70 -3.14 21.97
N LYS A 94 -52.19 -3.29 23.19
CA LYS A 94 -51.09 -2.47 23.72
C LYS A 94 -49.85 -2.72 22.86
N ASN A 95 -49.57 -1.80 21.95
CA ASN A 95 -48.44 -1.83 21.01
C ASN A 95 -47.12 -1.38 21.67
N ASP A 96 -47.00 -1.47 22.99
CA ASP A 96 -45.87 -0.95 23.78
C ASP A 96 -44.51 -1.51 23.28
N GLY A 97 -44.48 -2.76 22.78
CA GLY A 97 -43.27 -3.36 22.20
C GLY A 97 -42.86 -2.81 20.82
N ILE A 98 -43.83 -2.28 20.05
CA ILE A 98 -43.56 -1.64 18.75
C ILE A 98 -42.93 -0.27 18.97
N GLU A 99 -43.42 0.50 19.94
CA GLU A 99 -42.88 1.83 20.27
C GLU A 99 -41.43 1.75 20.79
N GLU A 100 -41.10 0.75 21.60
CA GLU A 100 -39.73 0.51 22.05
C GLU A 100 -38.81 0.14 20.87
N SER A 101 -39.30 -0.68 19.94
CA SER A 101 -38.56 -1.07 18.73
C SER A 101 -38.30 0.13 17.80
N ILE A 102 -39.29 1.01 17.62
CA ILE A 102 -39.15 2.26 16.86
C ILE A 102 -38.08 3.15 17.51
N SER A 103 -38.12 3.29 18.84
CA SER A 103 -37.14 4.10 19.58
C SER A 103 -35.71 3.61 19.41
N LYS A 104 -35.50 2.28 19.45
CA LYS A 104 -34.20 1.65 19.19
C LYS A 104 -33.71 1.91 17.75
N ILE A 105 -34.59 1.78 16.76
CA ILE A 105 -34.26 2.07 15.36
C ILE A 105 -33.86 3.54 15.17
N LEU A 106 -34.62 4.48 15.74
CA LEU A 106 -34.31 5.91 15.65
C LEU A 106 -32.99 6.27 16.31
N LYS A 107 -32.59 5.57 17.37
CA LYS A 107 -31.26 5.72 18.00
C LYS A 107 -30.15 5.29 17.04
N ILE A 108 -30.28 4.09 16.44
CA ILE A 108 -29.29 3.55 15.49
C ILE A 108 -29.16 4.46 14.25
N VAL A 109 -30.28 4.96 13.71
CA VAL A 109 -30.26 5.86 12.55
C VAL A 109 -29.53 7.17 12.86
N ARG A 110 -29.72 7.72 14.07
CA ARG A 110 -28.97 8.91 14.52
C ARG A 110 -27.48 8.65 14.61
N GLU A 111 -27.07 7.56 15.27
CA GLU A 111 -25.66 7.16 15.36
C GLU A 111 -25.01 6.99 13.96
N ILE A 112 -25.70 6.34 13.01
CA ILE A 112 -25.21 6.19 11.63
C ILE A 112 -25.07 7.54 10.91
N LYS A 113 -26.00 8.47 11.14
CA LYS A 113 -25.98 9.80 10.55
C LYS A 113 -24.79 10.59 11.08
N ASP A 114 -24.56 10.57 12.39
CA ASP A 114 -23.45 11.26 13.04
C ASP A 114 -22.10 10.68 12.57
N ASP A 115 -21.98 9.36 12.47
CA ASP A 115 -20.82 8.69 11.88
C ASP A 115 -20.55 9.12 10.42
N LYS A 116 -21.60 9.34 9.64
CA LYS A 116 -21.47 9.82 8.25
C LYS A 116 -20.97 11.27 8.21
N VAL A 117 -21.47 12.13 9.10
CA VAL A 117 -21.01 13.51 9.24
C VAL A 117 -19.54 13.53 9.67
N GLY A 118 -19.16 12.81 10.72
CA GLY A 118 -17.78 12.74 11.18
C GLY A 118 -16.81 12.21 10.11
N ARG A 119 -17.19 11.20 9.32
CA ARG A 119 -16.38 10.74 8.17
C ARG A 119 -16.19 11.80 7.10
N MET A 120 -17.21 12.65 6.86
CA MET A 120 -17.11 13.74 5.88
C MET A 120 -16.18 14.85 6.39
N GLU A 121 -16.22 15.16 7.68
CA GLU A 121 -15.33 16.13 8.34
C GLU A 121 -13.87 15.66 8.29
N ILE A 122 -13.61 14.41 8.70
CA ILE A 122 -12.25 13.82 8.62
C ILE A 122 -11.73 13.85 7.18
N ARG A 123 -12.57 13.53 6.19
CA ARG A 123 -12.20 13.62 4.76
C ARG A 123 -11.95 15.07 4.32
N GLY A 124 -12.61 16.05 4.93
CA GLY A 124 -12.34 17.47 4.75
C GLY A 124 -10.94 17.82 5.23
N ILE A 125 -10.66 17.54 6.51
CA ILE A 125 -9.37 17.81 7.16
C ILE A 125 -8.21 17.16 6.38
N VAL A 126 -8.33 15.88 6.01
CA VAL A 126 -7.28 15.20 5.23
C VAL A 126 -7.02 15.87 3.88
N ARG A 127 -8.09 16.34 3.19
CA ARG A 127 -7.93 17.04 1.90
C ARG A 127 -7.30 18.42 2.07
N GLU A 128 -7.55 19.09 3.18
CA GLU A 128 -6.96 20.39 3.53
C GLU A 128 -5.47 20.24 3.81
N VAL A 129 -5.10 19.31 4.70
CA VAL A 129 -3.69 19.00 5.02
C VAL A 129 -2.91 18.63 3.75
N ILE A 130 -3.45 17.75 2.90
CA ILE A 130 -2.77 17.39 1.64
C ILE A 130 -2.58 18.61 0.74
N ARG A 131 -3.55 19.54 0.70
CA ARG A 131 -3.45 20.73 -0.14
C ARG A 131 -2.35 21.66 0.36
N GLU A 132 -2.32 21.92 1.66
CA GLU A 132 -1.31 22.78 2.31
C GLU A 132 0.11 22.22 2.11
N GLU A 133 0.30 20.92 2.35
CA GLU A 133 1.58 20.24 2.14
C GLU A 133 2.04 20.31 0.67
N MET A 134 1.11 20.11 -0.28
CA MET A 134 1.43 20.20 -1.71
C MET A 134 1.76 21.63 -2.16
N GLU A 135 1.18 22.65 -1.53
CA GLU A 135 1.51 24.05 -1.77
C GLU A 135 2.87 24.42 -1.19
N GLY A 136 3.18 23.95 0.02
CA GLY A 136 4.51 24.06 0.63
C GLY A 136 5.60 23.44 -0.25
N LEU A 137 5.40 22.19 -0.68
CA LEU A 137 6.34 21.50 -1.57
C LEU A 137 6.56 22.25 -2.90
N ARG A 138 5.53 22.87 -3.48
CA ARG A 138 5.70 23.68 -4.70
C ARG A 138 6.57 24.89 -4.45
N LYS A 139 6.40 25.55 -3.30
CA LYS A 139 7.22 26.70 -2.91
C LYS A 139 8.68 26.29 -2.71
N ASP A 140 8.93 25.21 -1.98
CA ASP A 140 10.28 24.69 -1.73
C ASP A 140 11.00 24.33 -3.03
N VAL A 141 10.29 23.72 -3.99
CA VAL A 141 10.83 23.41 -5.32
C VAL A 141 11.22 24.67 -6.09
N GLU A 142 10.41 25.72 -6.04
CA GLU A 142 10.72 26.97 -6.72
C GLU A 142 11.90 27.70 -6.05
N GLU A 143 11.98 27.68 -4.71
CA GLU A 143 13.12 28.21 -3.97
C GLU A 143 14.42 27.47 -4.32
N MET A 144 14.39 26.13 -4.37
CA MET A 144 15.54 25.32 -4.80
C MET A 144 15.97 25.65 -6.23
N LYS A 145 15.01 25.80 -7.14
CA LYS A 145 15.29 26.16 -8.54
C LYS A 145 15.96 27.54 -8.65
N GLN A 146 15.49 28.51 -7.87
CA GLN A 146 16.10 29.84 -7.81
C GLN A 146 17.52 29.79 -7.22
N ALA A 147 17.72 29.04 -6.14
CA ALA A 147 19.03 28.87 -5.53
C ALA A 147 20.04 28.24 -6.51
N LEU A 148 19.65 27.19 -7.23
CA LEU A 148 20.48 26.56 -8.25
C LEU A 148 20.80 27.51 -9.41
N SER A 149 19.82 28.32 -9.84
CA SER A 149 20.03 29.30 -10.92
C SER A 149 21.03 30.38 -10.52
N ARG A 150 21.01 30.84 -9.26
CA ARG A 150 22.02 31.78 -8.73
C ARG A 150 23.42 31.17 -8.76
N ILE A 151 23.57 29.94 -8.24
CA ILE A 151 24.86 29.23 -8.23
C ILE A 151 25.42 29.06 -9.66
N TYR A 152 24.56 28.72 -10.62
CA TYR A 152 24.98 28.55 -12.02
C TYR A 152 25.45 29.87 -12.65
N ASN A 153 24.70 30.95 -12.42
CA ASN A 153 25.03 32.27 -12.97
C ASN A 153 26.31 32.85 -12.34
N ASP A 154 26.51 32.68 -11.02
CA ASP A 154 27.71 33.15 -10.32
C ASP A 154 28.96 32.43 -10.83
N LYS A 155 28.88 31.11 -11.06
CA LYS A 155 29.97 30.34 -11.69
C LYS A 155 30.26 30.78 -13.13
N SER A 156 29.25 31.21 -13.88
CA SER A 156 29.45 31.72 -15.24
C SER A 156 30.19 33.07 -15.26
N ASN A 157 29.99 33.90 -14.23
CA ASN A 157 30.67 35.19 -14.08
C ASN A 157 32.12 35.03 -13.61
N GLU A 158 32.45 34.02 -12.80
CA GLU A 158 33.85 33.72 -12.45
C GLU A 158 34.67 33.17 -13.64
N ILE A 159 34.04 32.51 -14.61
CA ILE A 159 34.71 31.99 -15.83
C ILE A 159 34.94 33.12 -16.87
N SER A 160 34.47 34.35 -16.61
CA SER A 160 34.90 35.53 -17.38
C SER A 160 36.39 35.85 -17.21
N ASN A 161 37.08 35.26 -16.24
CA ASN A 161 38.54 35.15 -16.27
C ASN A 161 38.94 33.96 -17.16
N LYS A 162 38.72 34.12 -18.46
CA LYS A 162 39.12 33.12 -19.46
C LYS A 162 40.65 32.91 -19.35
N PRO A 163 41.15 31.70 -19.02
CA PRO A 163 42.57 31.42 -19.16
C PRO A 163 42.93 31.61 -20.63
N ARG A 164 43.99 32.40 -20.87
CA ARG A 164 44.53 32.72 -22.20
C ARG A 164 44.62 31.41 -23.00
N SER A 165 43.92 31.36 -24.13
CA SER A 165 43.96 30.20 -25.02
C SER A 165 45.41 29.90 -25.41
N TYR A 166 45.83 28.63 -25.35
CA TYR A 166 47.17 28.19 -25.78
C TYR A 166 47.54 28.71 -27.19
N LEU A 167 46.55 28.92 -28.05
CA LEU A 167 46.73 29.44 -29.40
C LEU A 167 47.21 30.91 -29.44
N GLU A 168 46.89 31.71 -28.40
CA GLU A 168 47.38 33.09 -28.28
C GLU A 168 48.79 33.15 -27.68
N ALA A 169 49.12 32.26 -26.74
CA ALA A 169 50.45 32.19 -26.15
C ALA A 169 51.53 31.74 -27.16
N ALA A 170 51.16 30.88 -28.12
CA ALA A 170 52.05 30.39 -29.16
C ALA A 170 52.41 31.44 -30.24
N LYS A 171 51.65 32.54 -30.35
CA LYS A 171 51.92 33.59 -31.35
C LYS A 171 52.97 34.61 -30.89
N THR A 172 53.29 34.66 -29.60
CA THR A 172 54.18 35.72 -29.05
C THR A 172 55.60 35.28 -28.73
N ASN A 173 55.90 33.97 -28.69
CA ASN A 173 57.22 33.50 -28.28
C ASN A 173 57.97 32.82 -29.43
N LYS A 174 59.10 33.44 -29.78
CA LYS A 174 60.11 32.91 -30.69
C LYS A 174 60.58 31.54 -30.17
N SER A 175 60.36 30.51 -30.99
CA SER A 175 61.06 29.20 -30.99
C SER A 175 61.53 28.70 -29.61
N GLU A 176 60.62 28.19 -28.79
CA GLU A 176 61.01 27.40 -27.62
C GLU A 176 61.16 25.94 -28.05
N THR A 177 62.39 25.42 -27.99
CA THR A 177 62.76 24.07 -28.41
C THR A 177 62.14 23.04 -27.48
N VAL A 178 61.08 22.36 -27.92
CA VAL A 178 60.44 21.28 -27.16
C VAL A 178 61.31 20.03 -27.23
N LEU A 179 62.00 19.69 -26.13
CA LEU A 179 62.72 18.42 -25.97
C LEU A 179 61.72 17.31 -25.61
N VAL A 180 61.29 16.55 -26.62
CA VAL A 180 60.50 15.33 -26.40
C VAL A 180 61.44 14.20 -25.99
N VAL A 181 61.56 13.97 -24.67
CA VAL A 181 62.32 12.84 -24.13
C VAL A 181 61.49 11.57 -24.32
N LYS A 182 61.91 10.73 -25.28
CA LYS A 182 61.28 9.43 -25.54
C LYS A 182 61.68 8.45 -24.42
N PRO A 183 60.72 7.82 -23.71
CA PRO A 183 61.06 6.82 -22.69
C PRO A 183 61.80 5.63 -23.32
N ARG A 184 62.90 5.22 -22.69
CA ARG A 184 63.75 4.10 -23.11
C ARG A 184 63.00 2.80 -22.86
N ILE A 185 62.37 2.23 -23.89
CA ILE A 185 61.80 0.88 -23.83
C ILE A 185 62.97 -0.09 -23.81
N GLU A 186 63.09 -0.85 -22.72
CA GLU A 186 64.11 -1.89 -22.54
C GLU A 186 63.92 -2.98 -23.60
N GLN A 187 64.94 -3.20 -24.44
CA GLN A 187 65.00 -4.31 -25.39
C GLN A 187 65.20 -5.62 -24.61
N GLU A 188 64.11 -6.31 -24.29
CA GLU A 188 64.14 -7.74 -23.97
C GLU A 188 64.18 -8.57 -25.26
N SER A 189 65.34 -8.67 -25.93
CA SER A 189 65.50 -9.69 -26.98
C SER A 189 66.96 -10.03 -27.28
N GLU A 190 67.73 -10.47 -26.29
CA GLU A 190 69.04 -11.09 -26.56
C GLU A 190 69.54 -12.01 -25.43
N LYS A 191 68.67 -12.88 -24.88
CA LYS A 191 69.11 -13.97 -23.97
C LYS A 191 68.36 -15.29 -24.13
N GLN A 192 67.99 -15.66 -25.35
CA GLN A 192 67.41 -16.99 -25.62
C GLN A 192 68.24 -17.88 -26.57
N GLU A 193 69.48 -17.51 -26.90
CA GLU A 193 70.33 -18.29 -27.82
C GLU A 193 71.63 -18.85 -27.21
N MET A 194 71.75 -18.88 -25.88
CA MET A 194 72.93 -19.43 -25.18
C MET A 194 72.59 -20.49 -24.12
N ARG A 195 71.43 -21.16 -24.25
CA ARG A 195 71.08 -22.34 -23.43
C ARG A 195 70.95 -23.65 -24.21
N SER A 196 71.23 -23.66 -25.51
CA SER A 196 71.23 -24.88 -26.33
C SER A 196 72.62 -25.38 -26.71
N LEU A 197 73.69 -24.75 -26.21
CA LEU A 197 75.07 -25.17 -26.44
C LEU A 197 75.90 -25.01 -25.15
N LYS A 198 75.59 -25.83 -24.14
CA LYS A 198 76.56 -26.49 -23.25
C LYS A 198 75.83 -27.27 -22.14
N ARG A 199 75.91 -28.60 -22.29
CA ARG A 199 75.64 -29.70 -21.33
C ARG A 199 74.21 -30.17 -21.22
#